data_AF-A0A954PIV0-F1
#
_entry.id   AF-A0A954PIV0-F1
#
_cell.length_a   1.000
_cell.length_b   1.000
_cell.length_c   1.000
_cell.angle_alpha   90.00
_cell.angle_beta   90.00
_cell.angle_gamma   90.00
#
_symmetry.space_group_name_H-M   'P 1'
#
loop_
_entity.id
_entity.type
_entity.pdbx_description
1 polymer ?
#
loop_
_entity_poly.entity_id
_entity_poly.type
_entity_poly.pdbx_seq_one_letter_code
_entity_poly.pdbx_strand_id
1 'polypeptide(L)' 'MCSERCPVNGAITVADGKPIVNEETCTGCGMCRYVCPAPENAILLMPAFSRPGLPS' A
#
# COMPACT_ATOMS: atom_id res chain seq x y z
N MET A 1 10.49 -4.91 3.25
CA MET A 1 10.72 -3.66 2.47
C MET A 1 9.51 -2.73 2.41
N CYS A 2 8.45 -3.01 1.64
CA CYS A 2 7.30 -2.09 1.56
C CYS A 2 6.62 -1.88 2.92
N SER A 3 6.49 -2.93 3.72
CA SER A 3 6.02 -2.88 5.11
C SER A 3 6.93 -2.05 6.02
N GLU A 4 8.24 -2.30 5.98
CA GLU A 4 9.25 -1.60 6.79
C GLU A 4 9.40 -0.10 6.46
N ARG A 5 9.10 0.30 5.22
CA ARG A 5 9.23 1.69 4.76
C ARG A 5 7.90 2.44 4.74
N CYS A 6 6.80 1.77 5.10
CA CYS A 6 5.52 2.44 5.19
C CYS A 6 5.55 3.43 6.38
N PRO A 7 5.20 4.71 6.17
CA PRO A 7 5.16 5.68 7.27
C PRO A 7 3.99 5.44 8.24
N VAL A 8 3.02 4.60 7.87
CA VAL A 8 1.85 4.28 8.68
C VAL A 8 2.01 2.87 9.25
N ASN A 9 2.05 2.78 10.57
CA ASN A 9 2.19 1.50 11.24
C ASN A 9 0.96 0.61 10.98
N GLY A 10 1.19 -0.65 10.61
CA GLY A 10 0.12 -1.62 10.33
C GLY A 10 -0.64 -1.41 9.00
N ALA A 11 -0.31 -0.38 8.20
CA ALA A 11 -0.96 -0.19 6.90
C ALA A 11 -0.55 -1.23 5.86
N ILE A 12 0.60 -1.88 6.05
CA ILE A 12 1.08 -2.98 5.21
C ILE A 12 1.56 -4.12 6.10
N THR A 13 0.95 -5.29 5.95
CA THR A 13 1.42 -6.55 6.55
C THR A 13 1.90 -7.50 5.45
N VAL A 14 2.57 -8.59 5.83
CA VAL A 14 3.03 -9.61 4.88
C VAL A 14 2.46 -10.95 5.30
N ALA A 15 1.77 -11.63 4.40
CA ALA A 15 1.29 -13.00 4.56
C ALA A 15 1.65 -13.81 3.32
N ASP A 16 2.18 -15.02 3.51
CA ASP A 16 2.62 -15.91 2.42
C ASP A 16 3.57 -15.24 1.41
N GLY A 17 4.46 -14.37 1.92
CA GLY A 17 5.41 -13.61 1.11
C GLY A 17 4.79 -12.50 0.26
N LYS A 18 3.49 -12.25 0.38
CA LYS A 18 2.77 -11.20 -0.34
C LYS A 18 2.38 -10.06 0.60
N PRO A 19 2.56 -8.80 0.19
CA PRO A 19 2.09 -7.68 0.98
C PRO A 19 0.56 -7.59 0.94
N ILE A 20 -0.04 -7.34 2.09
CA ILE A 20 -1.46 -7.04 2.26
C ILE A 20 -1.57 -5.59 2.73
N VAL A 21 -2.38 -4.79 2.04
CA VAL A 21 -2.59 -3.37 2.37
C VAL A 21 -3.91 -3.23 3.13
N ASN A 22 -3.87 -2.53 4.26
CA ASN A 22 -5.08 -2.11 4.96
C ASN A 22 -5.54 -0.76 4.37
N GLU A 23 -6.64 -0.78 3.62
CA GLU A 23 -7.16 0.41 2.92
C GLU A 23 -7.74 1.48 3.84
N GLU A 24 -8.14 1.14 5.07
CA GLU A 24 -8.68 2.10 6.05
C GLU A 24 -7.56 3.01 6.60
N THR A 25 -6.37 2.45 6.79
CA THR A 25 -5.21 3.15 7.35
C THR A 25 -4.24 3.65 6.27
N CYS A 26 -4.27 3.07 5.08
CA CYS A 26 -3.46 3.51 3.96
C CYS A 26 -3.80 4.95 3.55
N THR A 27 -2.77 5.81 3.48
CA THR A 27 -2.91 7.22 3.10
C THR A 27 -2.71 7.46 1.59
N GLY A 28 -2.32 6.44 0.83
CA GLY A 28 -1.99 6.58 -0.59
C GLY A 28 -0.66 7.29 -0.86
N CYS A 29 0.24 7.43 0.12
CA CYS A 29 1.51 8.17 0.00
C CYS A 29 2.48 7.63 -1.08
N GLY A 30 2.31 6.40 -1.54
CA GLY A 30 3.09 5.81 -2.62
C GLY A 30 4.50 5.32 -2.27
N MET A 31 4.93 5.42 -1.01
CA MET A 31 6.25 4.94 -0.56
C MET A 31 6.50 3.47 -0.90
N CYS A 32 5.49 2.61 -0.77
CA CYS A 32 5.58 1.20 -1.08
C CYS A 32 5.95 0.90 -2.54
N ARG A 33 5.46 1.72 -3.49
CA ARG A 33 5.80 1.65 -4.91
C ARG A 33 7.22 2.14 -5.17
N TYR A 34 7.60 3.25 -4.53
CA TYR A 34 8.92 3.85 -4.73
C TYR A 34 10.08 2.95 -4.27
N VAL A 35 9.90 2.23 -3.17
CA VAL A 35 10.95 1.36 -2.61
C VAL A 35 10.93 -0.06 -3.18
N CYS A 36 10.00 -0.39 -4.07
CA CYS A 36 9.85 -1.77 -4.56
C CYS A 36 11.01 -2.12 -5.50
N PRO A 37 11.84 -3.14 -5.18
CA PRO A 37 12.98 -3.52 -6.02
C PRO A 37 12.58 -4.47 -7.15
N ALA A 38 11.37 -5.05 -7.09
CA ALA A 38 10.89 -5.99 -8.07
C ALA A 38 10.69 -5.29 -9.43
N PRO A 39 10.89 -5.99 -10.56
CA PRO A 39 10.66 -5.43 -11.88
C PRO A 39 9.22 -4.93 -12.07
N GLU A 40 8.27 -5.58 -11.40
CA GLU A 40 6.88 -5.16 -11.32
C GLU A 40 6.48 -4.93 -9.86
N ASN A 41 5.65 -3.92 -9.63
CA ASN A 41 5.18 -3.58 -8.30
C ASN A 41 4.14 -4.58 -7.81
N ALA A 42 4.35 -5.15 -6.62
CA ALA A 42 3.37 -6.03 -5.98
C ALA A 42 2.15 -5.27 -5.42
N ILE A 43 2.29 -3.96 -5.17
CA ILE A 43 1.23 -3.08 -4.70
C ILE A 43 0.95 -2.03 -5.78
N LEU A 44 -0.31 -1.87 -6.15
CA LEU A 44 -0.77 -0.87 -7.10
C LEU A 44 -1.45 0.28 -6.36
N LEU A 45 -1.18 1.51 -6.79
CA LEU A 45 -1.88 2.70 -6.31
C LEU A 45 -3.06 2.97 -7.24
N MET A 46 -4.25 3.11 -6.65
CA MET A 46 -5.47 3.47 -7.36
C MET A 46 -5.80 4.95 -7.11
N PRO A 47 -6.58 5.60 -8.01
CA PRO A 47 -7.07 6.94 -7.78
C PRO A 47 -7.89 7.08 -6.50
N ALA A 48 -7.83 8.24 -5.85
CA ALA A 48 -8.51 8.47 -4.57
C ALA A 48 -10.03 8.26 -4.63
N PHE A 49 -10.66 8.56 -5.76
CA PHE A 49 -12.10 8.36 -5.97
C PHE A 49 -12.52 6.88 -6.01
N SER A 50 -11.57 5.95 -6.17
CA SER A 50 -11.83 4.51 -6.14
C SER A 50 -11.76 3.92 -4.73
N ARG A 51 -11.44 4.73 -3.71
CA ARG A 51 -11.30 4.24 -2.33
C ARG A 51 -12.67 3.84 -1.76
N PRO A 52 -12.84 2.60 -1.25
CA PRO A 52 -14.07 2.20 -0.58
C PRO A 52 -14.37 3.15 0.59
N GLY A 53 -15.52 3.83 0.54
CA GLY A 53 -15.98 4.70 1.63
C GLY A 53 -15.65 6.20 1.51
N LEU A 54 -15.03 6.67 0.43
CA LEU A 54 -14.96 8.12 0.17
C LEU A 54 -16.32 8.59 -0.39
N PRO A 55 -17.03 9.54 0.25
CA PRO A 55 -18.25 10.11 -0.34
C PRO A 55 -17.87 10.85 -1.62
N SER A 56 -18.60 10.53 -2.69
CA SER A 56 -18.53 11.17 -4.01
C SER A 56 -18.78 12.67 -3.95
#